data_AF-A0A133V0C3-F1
#
_entry.id   AF-A0A133V0C3-F1
#
_cell.length_a   1.000
_cell.length_b   1.000
_cell.length_c   1.000
_cell.angle_alpha   90.00
_cell.angle_beta   90.00
_cell.angle_gamma   90.00
#
_symmetry.space_group_name_H-M   'P 1'
#
loop_
_entity.id
_entity.type
_entity.pdbx_description
1 polymer ?
#
loop_
_entity_poly.entity_id
_entity_poly.type
_entity_poly.pdbx_seq_one_letter_code
_entity_poly.pdbx_strand_id
1 'polypeptide(L)'
;MIMKGLISKLDIKKRVSILFIAVGFLVGLISGLGASAGLGAWEAFFLALFLFYVTSKLVPKVFDLEEEPLDSGTLSLFKLGLSSYWLVWLVSWVFFYNLVIWI
;
A
#
# COMPACT_ATOMS: atom_id res chain seq x y z
N MET A 1 33.21 -3.81 2.65
CA MET A 1 32.36 -2.63 2.92
C MET A 1 31.13 -2.55 1.98
N ILE A 2 31.24 -2.99 0.72
CA ILE A 2 30.14 -2.98 -0.28
C ILE A 2 28.95 -3.91 0.07
N MET A 3 29.20 -5.09 0.67
CA MET A 3 28.12 -6.04 1.04
C MET A 3 27.14 -5.51 2.10
N LYS A 4 27.59 -4.69 3.06
CA LYS A 4 26.71 -4.19 4.13
C LYS A 4 25.68 -3.18 3.61
N GLY A 5 26.07 -2.35 2.64
CA GLY A 5 25.15 -1.38 2.01
C GLY A 5 24.10 -2.04 1.11
N LEU A 6 24.42 -3.19 0.50
CA LEU A 6 23.47 -3.92 -0.34
C LEU A 6 22.39 -4.63 0.51
N ILE A 7 22.79 -5.20 1.65
CA ILE A 7 21.89 -5.89 2.59
C ILE A 7 20.90 -4.91 3.23
N SER A 8 21.34 -3.70 3.61
CA SER A 8 20.43 -2.71 4.23
C SER A 8 19.40 -2.18 3.22
N LYS A 9 19.79 -1.93 1.96
CA LYS A 9 18.85 -1.51 0.90
C LYS A 9 17.79 -2.58 0.65
N LEU A 10 18.19 -3.86 0.60
CA LEU A 10 17.26 -4.97 0.35
C LEU A 10 16.24 -5.15 1.49
N ASP A 11 16.66 -4.92 2.74
CA ASP A 11 15.80 -4.99 3.92
C ASP A 11 14.76 -3.85 3.94
N ILE A 12 15.18 -2.63 3.56
CA ILE A 12 14.26 -1.48 3.47
C ILE A 12 13.22 -1.71 2.36
N LYS A 13 13.60 -2.23 1.19
CA LYS A 13 12.64 -2.54 0.12
C LYS A 13 11.55 -3.49 0.60
N LYS A 14 11.93 -4.55 1.32
CA LYS A 14 10.97 -5.50 1.89
C LYS A 14 10.04 -4.85 2.90
N ARG A 15 10.58 -4.05 3.83
CA ARG A 15 9.79 -3.33 4.84
C ARG A 15 8.77 -2.37 4.21
N VAL A 16 9.18 -1.62 3.19
CA VAL A 16 8.29 -0.72 2.44
C VAL A 16 7.18 -1.52 1.74
N SER A 17 7.52 -2.59 1.02
CA SER A 17 6.51 -3.45 0.39
C SER A 17 5.52 -4.05 1.40
N ILE A 18 6.00 -4.55 2.54
CA ILE A 18 5.16 -5.10 3.61
C ILE A 18 4.21 -4.03 4.13
N LEU A 19 4.68 -2.79 4.30
CA LEU A 19 3.84 -1.69 4.78
C LEU A 19 2.74 -1.36 3.76
N PHE A 20 3.06 -1.25 2.47
CA PHE A 20 2.05 -1.04 1.42
C PHE A 20 1.04 -2.20 1.34
N ILE A 21 1.48 -3.44 1.51
CA ILE A 21 0.60 -4.62 1.58
C ILE A 21 -0.33 -4.52 2.79
N ALA A 22 0.20 -4.22 3.98
CA ALA A 22 -0.58 -4.11 5.21
C ALA A 22 -1.62 -2.99 5.12
N VAL A 23 -1.23 -1.81 4.62
CA VAL A 23 -2.16 -0.70 4.39
C VAL A 23 -3.20 -1.11 3.34
N GLY A 24 -2.80 -1.65 2.20
CA GLY A 24 -3.73 -2.10 1.15
C GLY A 24 -4.78 -3.09 1.67
N PHE A 25 -4.36 -4.06 2.48
CA PHE A 25 -5.25 -5.01 3.14
C PHE A 25 -6.25 -4.31 4.07
N LEU A 26 -5.79 -3.40 4.94
CA LEU A 26 -6.65 -2.65 5.86
C LEU A 26 -7.68 -1.79 5.11
N VAL A 27 -7.26 -1.12 4.03
CA VAL A 27 -8.16 -0.34 3.19
C VAL A 27 -9.18 -1.23 2.50
N GLY A 28 -8.76 -2.39 1.98
CA GLY A 28 -9.67 -3.36 1.36
C GLY A 28 -10.68 -3.90 2.36
N LEU A 29 -10.24 -4.20 3.58
CA LEU A 29 -11.11 -4.60 4.69
C LEU A 29 -12.15 -3.53 5.02
N ILE A 30 -11.73 -2.27 5.20
CA ILE A 30 -12.66 -1.16 5.48
C ILE A 30 -13.65 -0.96 4.32
N SER A 31 -13.16 -1.04 3.08
CA SER A 31 -13.98 -0.90 1.87
C SER A 31 -15.02 -2.03 1.75
N GLY A 32 -14.62 -3.27 2.06
CA GLY A 32 -15.50 -4.44 1.96
C GLY A 32 -16.54 -4.48 3.07
N LEU A 33 -16.11 -4.26 4.33
CA LEU A 33 -17.03 -4.16 5.46
C LEU A 33 -17.98 -2.96 5.35
N GLY A 34 -17.49 -1.84 4.82
CA GLY A 34 -18.27 -0.62 4.58
C GLY A 34 -19.43 -0.82 3.60
N ALA A 35 -19.43 -1.86 2.77
CA ALA A 35 -20.54 -2.17 1.87
C ALA A 35 -21.86 -2.38 2.63
N SER A 36 -21.81 -3.01 3.81
CA SER A 36 -22.98 -3.14 4.71
C SER A 36 -23.52 -1.80 5.20
N ALA A 37 -22.67 -0.78 5.28
CA ALA A 37 -23.02 0.58 5.68
C ALA A 37 -23.42 1.47 4.47
N GLY A 38 -23.56 0.89 3.27
CA GLY A 38 -23.92 1.59 2.05
C GLY A 38 -22.74 2.29 1.35
N LEU A 39 -21.50 1.95 1.70
CA LEU A 39 -20.31 2.50 1.05
C LEU A 39 -20.22 1.92 -0.39
N GLY A 40 -20.38 2.80 -1.37
CA GLY A 40 -20.33 2.42 -2.79
C GLY A 40 -18.92 2.18 -3.30
N ALA A 41 -18.84 1.62 -4.52
CA ALA A 41 -17.57 1.29 -5.17
C ALA A 41 -16.69 2.52 -5.43
N TRP A 42 -17.30 3.67 -5.72
CA TRP A 42 -16.57 4.91 -5.98
C TRP A 42 -15.99 5.49 -4.69
N GLU A 43 -16.72 5.43 -3.59
CA GLU A 43 -16.29 5.85 -2.26
C GLU A 43 -15.12 4.99 -1.78
N ALA A 44 -15.21 3.67 -1.96
CA ALA A 44 -14.11 2.73 -1.67
C ALA A 44 -12.86 3.07 -2.49
N PHE A 45 -13.04 3.38 -3.78
CA PHE A 45 -11.95 3.75 -4.66
C PHE A 45 -11.29 5.09 -4.26
N PHE A 46 -12.08 6.12 -3.93
CA PHE A 46 -11.55 7.39 -3.47
C PHE A 46 -10.83 7.27 -2.12
N LEU A 47 -11.37 6.45 -1.20
CA LEU A 47 -10.70 6.13 0.05
C LEU A 47 -9.35 5.46 -0.20
N ALA A 48 -9.30 4.52 -1.13
CA ALA A 48 -8.06 3.83 -1.50
C ALA A 48 -7.03 4.76 -2.14
N LEU A 49 -7.45 5.68 -3.01
CA LEU A 49 -6.58 6.70 -3.58
C LEU A 49 -6.01 7.64 -2.50
N PHE A 50 -6.88 8.10 -1.60
CA PHE A 50 -6.48 9.01 -0.53
C PHE A 50 -5.47 8.36 0.42
N LEU A 51 -5.76 7.15 0.88
CA LEU A 51 -4.86 6.43 1.79
C LEU A 51 -3.57 5.98 1.11
N PHE A 52 -3.63 5.65 -0.18
CA PHE A 52 -2.42 5.42 -0.97
C PHE A 52 -1.54 6.67 -1.00
N TYR A 53 -2.12 7.84 -1.32
CA TYR A 53 -1.39 9.10 -1.37
C TYR A 53 -0.73 9.43 -0.02
N VAL A 54 -1.49 9.35 1.08
CA VAL A 54 -0.98 9.59 2.43
C VAL A 54 0.16 8.63 2.75
N THR A 55 -0.01 7.33 2.51
CA THR A 55 1.03 6.32 2.74
C THR A 55 2.28 6.60 1.91
N SER A 56 2.10 6.96 0.64
CA SER A 56 3.18 7.29 -0.29
C SER A 56 4.01 8.51 0.16
N LYS A 57 3.40 9.46 0.87
CA LYS A 57 4.06 10.64 1.44
C LYS A 57 4.69 10.37 2.82
N LEU A 58 4.14 9.43 3.59
CA LEU A 58 4.64 9.08 4.92
C LEU A 58 5.80 8.10 4.87
N VAL A 59 5.80 7.14 3.95
CA VAL A 59 6.83 6.10 3.85
C VAL A 59 8.25 6.69 3.77
N PRO A 60 8.56 7.66 2.90
CA PRO A 60 9.90 8.25 2.86
C PRO A 60 10.31 8.90 4.19
N LYS A 61 9.36 9.56 4.87
CA LYS A 61 9.59 10.22 6.16
C LYS A 61 9.81 9.23 7.31
N VAL A 62 9.08 8.12 7.33
CA VAL A 62 9.18 7.09 8.38
C VAL A 62 10.49 6.30 8.28
N PHE A 63 10.96 6.07 7.06
CA PHE A 63 12.18 5.29 6.81
C PHE A 63 13.42 6.15 6.59
N ASP A 64 13.33 7.47 6.81
CA ASP A 64 14.40 8.46 6.58
C ASP A 64 15.09 8.24 5.23
N LEU A 65 14.27 7.98 4.20
CA LEU A 65 14.75 7.84 2.85
C LEU A 65 14.99 9.26 2.35
N GLU A 66 16.26 9.62 2.18
CA GLU A 66 16.64 10.87 1.51
C GLU A 66 15.79 11.01 0.25
N GLU A 67 15.08 12.14 0.14
CA GLU A 67 14.40 12.56 -1.08
C GLU A 67 15.47 12.94 -2.12
N GLU A 68 16.40 12.03 -2.43
CA GLU A 68 17.29 12.20 -3.55
C GLU A 68 16.42 12.36 -4.80
N PRO A 69 16.73 13.33 -5.68
CA PRO A 69 15.92 13.67 -6.85
C PRO A 69 15.79 12.45 -7.77
N LEU A 70 14.72 11.68 -7.55
CA LEU A 70 14.27 10.53 -8.33
C LEU A 70 15.40 9.76 -9.02
N ASP A 71 16.40 9.30 -8.25
CA ASP A 71 17.28 8.28 -8.76
C ASP A 71 16.44 7.00 -9.02
N SER A 72 16.80 6.27 -10.07
CA SER A 72 16.09 5.11 -10.61
C SER A 72 15.67 4.07 -9.56
N GLY A 73 16.39 4.00 -8.43
CA GLY A 73 16.11 3.16 -7.28
C GLY A 73 14.86 3.53 -6.48
N THR A 74 14.61 4.82 -6.20
CA THR A 74 13.45 5.29 -5.43
C THR A 74 12.17 5.15 -6.25
N LEU A 75 12.26 5.40 -7.55
CA LEU A 75 11.17 5.20 -8.51
C LEU A 75 10.79 3.70 -8.62
N SER A 76 11.77 2.79 -8.52
CA SER A 76 11.53 1.35 -8.47
C SER A 76 10.77 0.91 -7.21
N LEU A 77 11.09 1.52 -6.05
CA LEU A 77 10.46 1.25 -4.76
C LEU A 77 9.00 1.67 -4.73
N PHE A 78 8.72 2.87 -5.24
CA PHE A 78 7.35 3.36 -5.38
C PHE A 78 6.54 2.51 -6.37
N LYS A 79 7.11 2.09 -7.50
CA LYS A 79 6.42 1.20 -8.44
C LYS A 79 6.08 -0.16 -7.82
N LEU A 80 6.98 -0.71 -7.01
CA LEU A 80 6.78 -2.01 -6.34
C LEU A 80 5.74 -1.91 -5.21
N GLY A 81 5.76 -0.82 -4.44
CA GLY A 81 4.76 -0.54 -3.41
C GLY A 81 3.38 -0.26 -4.00
N LEU A 82 3.32 0.49 -5.11
CA LEU A 82 2.09 0.84 -5.80
C LEU A 82 1.38 -0.40 -6.35
N SER A 83 2.07 -1.27 -7.09
CA SER A 83 1.44 -2.48 -7.63
C SER A 83 0.95 -3.44 -6.53
N SER A 84 1.76 -3.62 -5.48
CA SER A 84 1.41 -4.51 -4.37
C SER A 84 0.21 -3.98 -3.57
N TYR A 85 0.16 -2.67 -3.33
CA TYR A 85 -0.96 -2.02 -2.64
C TYR A 85 -2.29 -2.22 -3.38
N TRP A 86 -2.32 -1.87 -4.67
CA TRP A 86 -3.56 -1.92 -5.46
C TRP A 86 -4.09 -3.34 -5.62
N LEU A 87 -3.20 -4.30 -5.83
CA LEU A 87 -3.57 -5.71 -5.95
C LEU A 87 -4.15 -6.22 -4.64
N VAL A 88 -3.47 -5.97 -3.51
CA VAL A 88 -3.94 -6.43 -2.20
C VAL A 88 -5.24 -5.72 -1.81
N TRP A 89 -5.33 -4.41 -2.03
CA TRP A 89 -6.57 -3.67 -1.79
C TRP A 89 -7.75 -4.27 -2.57
N LEU A 90 -7.59 -4.51 -3.87
CA LEU A 90 -8.66 -5.03 -4.71
C LEU A 90 -9.08 -6.44 -4.28
N VAL A 91 -8.12 -7.34 -4.05
CA VAL A 91 -8.39 -8.72 -3.61
C VAL A 91 -9.07 -8.72 -2.24
N SER A 92 -8.57 -7.94 -1.28
CA SER A 92 -9.16 -7.83 0.05
C SER A 92 -10.55 -7.21 -0.01
N TRP A 93 -10.75 -6.15 -0.78
CA TRP A 93 -12.06 -5.51 -0.95
C TRP A 93 -13.09 -6.50 -1.48
N VAL A 94 -12.79 -7.18 -2.59
CA VAL A 94 -13.70 -8.19 -3.17
C VAL A 94 -13.98 -9.30 -2.18
N PHE A 95 -12.96 -9.80 -1.47
CA PHE A 95 -13.14 -10.86 -0.49
C PHE A 95 -14.10 -10.45 0.64
N PHE A 96 -13.86 -9.31 1.30
CA PHE A 96 -14.69 -8.84 2.40
C PHE A 96 -16.07 -8.38 1.95
N TYR A 97 -16.17 -7.77 0.76
CA TYR A 97 -17.44 -7.41 0.15
C TYR A 97 -18.34 -8.64 -0.04
N ASN A 98 -17.78 -9.72 -0.59
CA ASN A 98 -18.53 -10.97 -0.73
C ASN A 98 -18.91 -11.53 0.64
N LEU A 99 -17.94 -11.61 1.57
CA LEU A 99 -18.21 -12.13 2.91
C LEU A 99 -19.37 -11.41 3.62
N VAL A 100 -19.48 -10.10 3.42
CA VAL A 100 -20.55 -9.27 4.01
C VAL A 100 -21.89 -9.44 3.31
N ILE A 101 -21.91 -9.70 1.99
CA ILE A 101 -23.17 -9.93 1.26
C ILE A 101 -23.77 -11.30 1.57
N TRP A 102 -22.94 -12.29 1.86
CA TRP A 102 -23.36 -13.66 2.15
C TRP A 102 -23.73 -13.90 3.63
N ILE A 103 -23.53 -12.90 4.50
CA ILE A 103 -23.89 -12.92 5.93
C ILE A 103 -25.14 -12.04 6.13
#